data_AF-A0A553NC27-F1
#
_entry.id   AF-A0A553NC27-F1
#
_cell.length_a   1.000
_cell.length_b   1.000
_cell.length_c   1.000
_cell.angle_alpha   90.00
_cell.angle_beta   90.00
_cell.angle_gamma   90.00
#
_symmetry.space_group_name_H-M   'P 1'
#
loop_
_entity.id
_entity.type
_entity.pdbx_description
1 polymer ?
#
loop_
_entity_poly.entity_id
_entity_poly.type
_entity_poly.pdbx_seq_one_letter_code
_entity_poly.pdbx_strand_id
1 'polypeptide(L)'
;MVGGLFHNMRANLDFFRNNMMMNDNVLKMSHEFEVKKVVSCLSTCIFPDKTTYPIDETMVHLGPPHDSNFGYSYAKRMIDVMNRGYAQQHGCQFTSVVPCNVFGPHDNFNMENGHVIPGLIHKAYLAKRDEKSFEIWGTGKPLRQFIYSLDLARLFVWVLREYTEVEPIILSVDEADEVPIGDVAQAILKAFDFQGDVIYLTDKADDHRGTPQSPGRVVNLLEVDQPEKKVWGVAYEIDETLWEESVKKQLDHREKGGYTQKNELFYPRDKTEESKNVTLYIGDRTHRQYAGPDTLENMSQTIFTSIGPSGPNKEYLYNLAKVMRDIDPSDKHLFELEEAVLAIEKTQTSLDRRLISQEQ
;
A
#
# COMPACT_ATOMS: atom_id res chain seq x y z
N MET A 1 -5.17 -17.35 9.97
CA MET A 1 -5.57 -16.90 8.62
C MET A 1 -4.41 -16.17 8.00
N VAL A 2 -4.17 -16.40 6.71
CA VAL A 2 -3.17 -15.72 5.88
C VAL A 2 -3.90 -15.29 4.60
N GLY A 3 -3.54 -14.14 4.05
CA GLY A 3 -4.10 -13.67 2.79
C GLY A 3 -3.31 -12.51 2.22
N GLY A 4 -3.62 -12.13 0.97
CA GLY A 4 -3.02 -10.97 0.31
C GLY A 4 -3.34 -9.64 1.01
N LEU A 5 -2.65 -8.59 0.58
CA LEU A 5 -2.72 -7.23 1.14
C LEU A 5 -4.17 -6.72 1.28
N PHE A 6 -4.95 -6.78 0.19
CA PHE A 6 -6.32 -6.25 0.18
C PHE A 6 -7.27 -7.00 1.11
N HIS A 7 -7.07 -8.30 1.30
CA HIS A 7 -7.90 -9.08 2.22
C HIS A 7 -7.62 -8.70 3.67
N ASN A 8 -6.35 -8.47 4.04
CA ASN A 8 -5.97 -7.98 5.36
C ASN A 8 -6.58 -6.60 5.65
N MET A 9 -6.46 -5.66 4.72
CA MET A 9 -6.95 -4.28 4.89
C MET A 9 -8.44 -4.23 5.23
N ARG A 10 -9.26 -5.09 4.60
CA ARG A 10 -10.71 -5.14 4.79
C ARG A 10 -11.14 -5.84 6.09
N ALA A 11 -10.29 -6.68 6.68
CA ALA A 11 -10.68 -7.60 7.74
C ALA A 11 -9.68 -7.65 8.91
N ASN A 12 -9.00 -6.54 9.22
CA ASN A 12 -7.96 -6.47 10.25
C ASN A 12 -8.39 -7.07 11.61
N LEU A 13 -9.61 -6.78 12.06
CA LEU A 13 -10.14 -7.32 13.32
C LEU A 13 -10.28 -8.85 13.27
N ASP A 14 -10.82 -9.41 12.19
CA ASP A 14 -10.99 -10.85 12.03
C ASP A 14 -9.64 -11.56 11.94
N PHE A 15 -8.69 -10.97 11.20
CA PHE A 15 -7.31 -11.44 11.15
C PHE A 15 -6.68 -11.48 12.53
N PHE A 16 -6.86 -10.43 13.34
CA PHE A 16 -6.34 -10.40 14.70
C PHE A 16 -7.00 -11.49 15.57
N ARG A 17 -8.33 -11.46 15.70
CA ARG A 17 -9.06 -12.34 16.63
C ARG A 17 -8.89 -13.81 16.29
N ASN A 18 -9.05 -14.18 15.02
CA ASN A 18 -8.98 -15.58 14.62
C ASN A 18 -7.55 -16.12 14.77
N ASN A 19 -6.53 -15.34 14.39
CA ASN A 19 -5.14 -15.77 14.59
C ASN A 19 -4.78 -15.86 16.07
N MET A 20 -5.18 -14.89 16.90
CA MET A 20 -4.94 -14.97 18.35
C MET A 20 -5.58 -16.22 18.97
N MET A 21 -6.85 -16.51 18.65
CA MET A 21 -7.51 -17.73 19.15
C MET A 21 -6.82 -19.01 18.68
N MET A 22 -6.41 -19.09 17.41
CA MET A 22 -5.69 -20.25 16.90
C MET A 22 -4.33 -20.42 17.59
N ASN A 23 -3.57 -19.34 17.69
CA ASN A 23 -2.22 -19.36 18.26
C ASN A 23 -2.27 -19.72 19.76
N ASP A 24 -3.17 -19.09 20.52
CA ASP A 24 -3.34 -19.35 21.95
C ASP A 24 -3.75 -20.81 22.20
N ASN A 25 -4.78 -21.30 21.49
CA ASN A 25 -5.22 -22.69 21.63
C ASN A 25 -4.10 -23.69 21.31
N VAL A 26 -3.36 -23.51 20.21
CA VAL A 26 -2.29 -24.44 19.82
C VAL A 26 -1.16 -24.44 20.84
N LEU A 27 -0.69 -23.27 21.28
CA LEU A 27 0.42 -23.18 22.23
C LEU A 27 0.02 -23.68 23.62
N LYS A 28 -1.17 -23.29 24.11
CA LYS A 28 -1.71 -23.77 25.39
C LYS A 28 -1.87 -25.27 25.40
N MET A 29 -2.45 -25.85 24.36
CA MET A 29 -2.59 -27.31 24.26
C MET A 29 -1.24 -28.00 24.12
N SER A 30 -0.30 -27.42 23.37
CA SER A 30 1.05 -27.99 23.28
C SER A 30 1.73 -28.06 24.65
N HIS A 31 1.53 -27.05 25.49
CA HIS A 31 2.03 -27.05 26.86
C HIS A 31 1.30 -28.09 27.74
N GLU A 32 -0.03 -28.11 27.74
CA GLU A 32 -0.83 -29.04 28.56
C GLU A 32 -0.58 -30.51 28.21
N PHE A 33 -0.29 -30.82 26.95
CA PHE A 33 0.05 -32.16 26.48
C PHE A 33 1.56 -32.46 26.44
N GLU A 34 2.39 -31.61 27.08
CA GLU A 34 3.83 -31.80 27.24
C GLU A 34 4.60 -32.00 25.92
N VAL A 35 4.17 -31.32 24.85
CA VAL A 35 4.85 -31.32 23.56
C VAL A 35 6.28 -30.81 23.75
N LYS A 36 7.26 -31.57 23.27
CA LYS A 36 8.68 -31.29 23.51
C LYS A 36 9.17 -30.01 22.86
N LYS A 37 8.65 -29.70 21.67
CA LYS A 37 9.05 -28.53 20.90
C LYS A 37 7.93 -28.09 19.97
N VAL A 38 7.75 -26.77 19.88
CA VAL A 38 6.82 -26.16 18.92
C VAL A 38 7.60 -25.18 18.07
N VAL A 39 7.41 -25.26 16.75
CA VAL A 39 7.95 -24.30 15.78
C VAL A 39 6.78 -23.64 15.08
N SER A 40 6.49 -22.40 15.44
CA SER A 40 5.43 -21.60 14.82
C SER A 40 5.94 -20.85 13.59
N CYS A 41 5.02 -20.45 12.71
CA CYS A 41 5.35 -19.69 11.51
C CYS A 41 4.90 -18.22 11.66
N LEU A 42 5.86 -17.31 11.70
CA LEU A 42 5.67 -15.85 11.65
C LEU A 42 5.61 -15.37 10.20
N SER A 43 5.86 -14.08 9.96
CA SER A 43 5.86 -13.44 8.63
C SER A 43 6.67 -12.15 8.70
N THR A 44 7.30 -11.74 7.60
CA THR A 44 8.01 -10.45 7.53
C THR A 44 7.13 -9.22 7.81
N CYS A 45 5.80 -9.34 7.69
CA CYS A 45 4.86 -8.26 8.06
C CYS A 45 4.88 -7.92 9.56
N ILE A 46 5.49 -8.76 10.40
CA ILE A 46 5.65 -8.45 11.83
C ILE A 46 6.68 -7.35 12.06
N PHE A 47 7.57 -7.04 11.13
CA PHE A 47 8.59 -6.03 11.41
C PHE A 47 8.02 -4.61 11.41
N PRO A 48 8.67 -3.65 12.09
CA PRO A 48 8.18 -2.27 12.12
C PRO A 48 8.15 -1.65 10.73
N ASP A 49 7.14 -0.81 10.46
CA ASP A 49 7.02 -0.08 9.19
C ASP A 49 8.20 0.89 8.99
N LYS A 50 8.47 1.70 10.02
CA LYS A 50 9.60 2.64 10.05
C LYS A 50 10.76 1.98 10.78
N THR A 51 11.67 1.40 10.02
CA THR A 51 12.82 0.67 10.55
C THR A 51 14.10 0.89 9.72
N THR A 52 15.24 0.50 10.26
CA THR A 52 16.52 0.45 9.54
C THR A 52 16.66 -0.88 8.79
N TYR A 53 17.41 -0.86 7.70
CA TYR A 53 17.74 -2.06 6.93
C TYR A 53 19.24 -2.37 7.06
N PRO A 54 19.62 -3.66 7.08
CA PRO A 54 18.72 -4.81 7.07
C PRO A 54 17.99 -5.05 8.38
N ILE A 55 16.91 -5.82 8.29
CA ILE A 55 16.08 -6.19 9.44
C ILE A 55 16.57 -7.53 9.98
N ASP A 56 16.82 -7.60 11.29
CA ASP A 56 17.13 -8.84 11.99
C ASP A 56 16.05 -9.23 13.01
N GLU A 57 16.21 -10.41 13.61
CA GLU A 57 15.29 -11.01 14.57
C GLU A 57 15.11 -10.20 15.85
N THR A 58 16.08 -9.36 16.22
CA THR A 58 16.01 -8.52 17.42
C THR A 58 15.04 -7.34 17.23
N MET A 59 14.71 -7.02 15.98
CA MET A 59 13.96 -5.82 15.61
C MET A 59 12.43 -6.01 15.60
N VAL A 60 11.92 -7.23 15.82
CA VAL A 60 10.49 -7.59 15.73
C VAL A 60 9.56 -6.64 16.50
N HIS A 61 9.99 -6.15 17.67
CA HIS A 61 9.15 -5.32 18.55
C HIS A 61 9.60 -3.85 18.65
N LEU A 62 10.52 -3.38 17.79
CA LEU A 62 11.11 -2.03 17.86
C LEU A 62 10.26 -0.92 17.22
N GLY A 63 8.96 -1.12 17.09
CA GLY A 63 8.02 -0.15 16.52
C GLY A 63 6.75 -0.80 15.99
N PRO A 64 5.71 -0.03 15.63
CA PRO A 64 4.46 -0.58 15.09
C PRO A 64 4.68 -1.19 13.69
N PRO A 65 3.97 -2.28 13.34
CA PRO A 65 3.94 -2.79 11.98
C PRO A 65 3.15 -1.85 11.06
N HIS A 66 3.16 -2.10 9.75
CA HIS A 66 2.41 -1.29 8.79
C HIS A 66 0.89 -1.37 9.00
N ASP A 67 0.18 -0.24 8.84
CA ASP A 67 -1.25 -0.11 9.15
C ASP A 67 -2.17 -0.92 8.22
N SER A 68 -1.71 -1.32 7.04
CA SER A 68 -2.54 -2.08 6.10
C SER A 68 -2.92 -3.48 6.61
N ASN A 69 -2.12 -4.07 7.51
CA ASN A 69 -2.32 -5.44 7.99
C ASN A 69 -1.99 -5.60 9.50
N PHE A 70 -2.09 -4.52 10.28
CA PHE A 70 -1.71 -4.49 11.69
C PHE A 70 -2.34 -5.64 12.51
N GLY A 71 -3.60 -6.01 12.22
CA GLY A 71 -4.29 -7.07 12.97
C GLY A 71 -3.62 -8.43 12.79
N TYR A 72 -3.23 -8.78 11.57
CA TYR A 72 -2.46 -9.99 11.30
C TYR A 72 -1.04 -9.90 11.90
N SER A 73 -0.37 -8.77 11.71
CA SER A 73 1.01 -8.54 12.14
C SER A 73 1.15 -8.62 13.66
N TYR A 74 0.27 -7.97 14.43
CA TYR A 74 0.27 -8.07 15.89
C TYR A 74 -0.08 -9.48 16.37
N ALA A 75 -1.08 -10.15 15.78
CA ALA A 75 -1.42 -11.51 16.17
C ALA A 75 -0.25 -12.50 15.96
N LYS A 76 0.56 -12.28 14.91
CA LYS A 76 1.80 -13.03 14.69
C LYS A 76 2.88 -12.63 15.71
N ARG A 77 3.12 -11.35 15.98
CA ARG A 77 4.07 -10.90 17.03
C ARG A 77 3.78 -11.53 18.40
N MET A 78 2.52 -11.71 18.75
CA MET A 78 2.15 -12.31 20.04
C MET A 78 2.57 -13.77 20.16
N ILE A 79 2.86 -14.48 19.06
CA ILE A 79 3.48 -15.82 19.13
C ILE A 79 4.85 -15.74 19.79
N ASP A 80 5.71 -14.80 19.41
CA ASP A 80 7.04 -14.63 20.01
C ASP A 80 6.94 -14.26 21.51
N VAL A 81 5.98 -13.40 21.87
CA VAL A 81 5.71 -13.08 23.29
C VAL A 81 5.28 -14.32 24.07
N MET A 82 4.37 -15.13 23.52
CA MET A 82 3.94 -16.38 24.14
C MET A 82 5.07 -17.39 24.26
N ASN A 83 5.89 -17.56 23.20
CA ASN A 83 7.06 -18.44 23.21
C ASN A 83 8.02 -18.08 24.35
N ARG A 84 8.37 -16.80 24.48
CA ARG A 84 9.21 -16.29 25.58
C ARG A 84 8.57 -16.53 26.95
N GLY A 85 7.27 -16.30 27.08
CA GLY A 85 6.54 -16.54 28.33
C GLY A 85 6.54 -18.02 28.75
N TYR A 86 6.25 -18.94 27.81
CA TYR A 86 6.29 -20.38 28.07
C TYR A 86 7.71 -20.88 28.39
N ALA A 87 8.73 -20.36 27.69
CA ALA A 87 10.12 -20.68 28.02
C ALA A 87 10.50 -20.19 29.42
N GLN A 88 10.18 -18.95 29.76
CA GLN A 88 10.51 -18.34 31.04
C GLN A 88 9.80 -19.02 32.22
N GLN A 89 8.50 -19.28 32.09
CA GLN A 89 7.68 -19.77 33.19
C GLN A 89 7.70 -21.29 33.32
N HIS A 90 7.85 -22.01 32.21
CA HIS A 90 7.66 -23.46 32.15
C HIS A 90 8.83 -24.21 31.51
N GLY A 91 9.88 -23.52 31.05
CA GLY A 91 11.02 -24.15 30.37
C GLY A 91 10.65 -24.81 29.04
N CYS A 92 9.53 -24.42 28.41
CA CYS A 92 9.10 -25.00 27.14
C CYS A 92 10.01 -24.55 25.99
N GLN A 93 10.29 -25.47 25.06
CA GLN A 93 11.05 -25.17 23.85
C GLN A 93 10.12 -24.74 22.71
N PHE A 94 9.48 -23.59 22.88
CA PHE A 94 8.62 -23.01 21.84
C PHE A 94 9.39 -21.91 21.13
N THR A 95 9.41 -21.96 19.80
CA THR A 95 10.15 -21.03 18.95
C THR A 95 9.35 -20.74 17.68
N SER A 96 9.91 -19.93 16.78
CA SER A 96 9.24 -19.56 15.55
C SER A 96 10.22 -19.23 14.43
N VAL A 97 9.74 -19.35 13.20
CA VAL A 97 10.50 -18.96 12.00
C VAL A 97 9.82 -17.81 11.28
N VAL A 98 10.60 -16.94 10.66
CA VAL A 98 10.12 -15.78 9.89
C VAL A 98 10.47 -15.98 8.41
N PRO A 99 9.63 -16.64 7.61
CA PRO A 99 9.87 -16.74 6.18
C PRO A 99 9.59 -15.41 5.48
N CYS A 100 10.32 -15.15 4.39
CA CYS A 100 10.00 -14.08 3.43
C CYS A 100 8.81 -14.48 2.54
N ASN A 101 8.72 -13.97 1.30
CA ASN A 101 7.58 -14.28 0.42
C ASN A 101 7.69 -15.72 -0.10
N VAL A 102 6.88 -16.62 0.46
CA VAL A 102 6.86 -18.04 0.07
C VAL A 102 6.09 -18.21 -1.23
N PHE A 103 6.58 -19.08 -2.12
CA PHE A 103 5.84 -19.52 -3.31
C PHE A 103 6.08 -21.00 -3.61
N GLY A 104 5.14 -21.67 -4.28
CA GLY A 104 5.35 -23.02 -4.80
C GLY A 104 4.07 -23.80 -5.10
N PRO A 105 4.15 -25.13 -5.26
CA PRO A 105 2.97 -25.98 -5.43
C PRO A 105 1.99 -25.85 -4.27
N HIS A 106 0.69 -26.01 -4.55
CA HIS A 106 -0.41 -25.93 -3.59
C HIS A 106 -0.66 -24.53 -2.98
N ASP A 107 -0.07 -23.48 -3.56
CA ASP A 107 -0.34 -22.09 -3.17
C ASP A 107 -1.77 -21.64 -3.56
N ASN A 108 -2.19 -20.50 -3.04
CA ASN A 108 -3.44 -19.85 -3.42
C ASN A 108 -3.25 -19.02 -4.69
N PHE A 109 -3.55 -19.61 -5.84
CA PHE A 109 -3.51 -18.96 -7.16
C PHE A 109 -4.68 -18.02 -7.44
N ASN A 110 -5.54 -17.71 -6.46
CA ASN A 110 -6.60 -16.73 -6.65
C ASN A 110 -6.01 -15.32 -6.91
N MET A 111 -6.48 -14.62 -7.96
CA MET A 111 -5.93 -13.32 -8.37
C MET A 111 -6.26 -12.17 -7.39
N GLU A 112 -7.31 -12.30 -6.59
CA GLU A 112 -7.75 -11.25 -5.64
C GLU A 112 -7.13 -11.44 -4.26
N ASN A 113 -7.04 -12.69 -3.80
CA ASN A 113 -6.65 -13.02 -2.43
C ASN A 113 -5.28 -13.70 -2.30
N GLY A 114 -4.66 -14.09 -3.42
CA GLY A 114 -3.35 -14.73 -3.47
C GLY A 114 -2.18 -13.75 -3.31
N HIS A 115 -0.99 -14.32 -3.12
CA HIS A 115 0.26 -13.56 -3.09
C HIS A 115 0.77 -13.23 -4.51
N VAL A 116 1.85 -12.45 -4.59
CA VAL A 116 2.34 -11.88 -5.86
C VAL A 116 2.69 -12.96 -6.89
N ILE A 117 3.58 -13.91 -6.58
CA ILE A 117 3.96 -14.98 -7.51
C ILE A 117 2.78 -15.85 -7.96
N PRO A 118 1.95 -16.43 -7.07
CA PRO A 118 0.83 -17.25 -7.51
C PRO A 118 -0.21 -16.44 -8.30
N GLY A 119 -0.41 -15.17 -7.96
CA GLY A 119 -1.24 -14.24 -8.75
C GLY A 119 -0.68 -13.98 -10.15
N LEU A 120 0.63 -13.76 -10.29
CA LEU A 120 1.29 -13.57 -11.59
C LEU A 120 1.28 -14.86 -12.42
N ILE A 121 1.47 -16.04 -11.81
CA ILE A 121 1.35 -17.34 -12.49
C ILE A 121 -0.05 -17.52 -13.08
N HIS A 122 -1.10 -17.21 -12.30
CA HIS A 122 -2.47 -17.32 -12.80
C HIS A 122 -2.75 -16.30 -13.92
N LYS A 123 -2.27 -15.05 -13.79
CA LYS A 123 -2.36 -14.06 -14.86
C LYS A 123 -1.67 -14.52 -16.15
N ALA A 124 -0.50 -15.14 -16.04
CA ALA A 124 0.26 -15.63 -17.20
C ALA A 124 -0.49 -16.77 -17.90
N TYR A 125 -1.06 -17.69 -17.12
CA TYR A 125 -1.92 -18.75 -17.63
C TYR A 125 -3.13 -18.19 -18.40
N LEU A 126 -3.84 -17.22 -17.83
CA LEU A 126 -5.01 -16.61 -18.47
C LEU A 126 -4.63 -15.82 -19.73
N ALA A 127 -3.58 -15.00 -19.65
CA ALA A 127 -3.08 -14.23 -20.78
C ALA A 127 -2.69 -15.15 -21.95
N LYS A 128 -2.00 -16.26 -21.67
CA LYS A 128 -1.64 -17.26 -22.69
C LYS A 128 -2.86 -17.96 -23.28
N ARG A 129 -3.79 -18.41 -22.43
CA ARG A 129 -4.98 -19.16 -22.85
C ARG A 129 -5.93 -18.29 -23.68
N ASP A 130 -6.10 -17.03 -23.30
CA ASP A 130 -7.08 -16.11 -23.89
C ASP A 130 -6.45 -15.19 -24.95
N GLU A 131 -5.17 -15.38 -25.28
CA GLU A 131 -4.40 -14.56 -26.25
C GLU A 131 -4.47 -13.05 -25.94
N LYS A 132 -4.35 -12.70 -24.65
CA LYS A 132 -4.38 -11.31 -24.17
C LYS A 132 -3.01 -10.85 -23.71
N SER A 133 -2.85 -9.54 -23.59
CA SER A 133 -1.70 -8.93 -22.94
C SER A 133 -1.58 -9.36 -21.48
N PHE A 134 -0.36 -9.58 -21.01
CA PHE A 134 -0.05 -9.81 -19.61
C PHE A 134 0.13 -8.48 -18.86
N GLU A 135 -0.69 -8.25 -17.83
CA GLU A 135 -0.68 -7.02 -17.06
C GLU A 135 0.14 -7.16 -15.76
N ILE A 136 1.26 -6.43 -15.68
CA ILE A 136 1.99 -6.20 -14.44
C ILE A 136 1.40 -4.96 -13.79
N TRP A 137 0.97 -5.08 -12.53
CA TRP A 137 0.43 -3.93 -11.80
C TRP A 137 1.58 -3.13 -11.18
N GLY A 138 1.55 -1.82 -11.42
CA GLY A 138 2.60 -0.90 -10.99
C GLY A 138 3.85 -0.94 -11.87
N THR A 139 4.97 -0.47 -11.32
CA THR A 139 6.21 -0.24 -12.07
C THR A 139 7.08 -1.49 -12.24
N GLY A 140 6.80 -2.55 -11.47
CA GLY A 140 7.65 -3.74 -11.38
C GLY A 140 8.98 -3.54 -10.66
N LYS A 141 9.30 -2.32 -10.21
CA LYS A 141 10.56 -1.98 -9.51
C LYS A 141 10.65 -2.43 -8.05
N PRO A 142 9.57 -2.57 -7.27
CA PRO A 142 9.69 -3.00 -5.87
C PRO A 142 10.48 -4.30 -5.75
N LEU A 143 11.48 -4.30 -4.88
CA LEU A 143 12.33 -5.44 -4.59
C LEU A 143 11.68 -6.32 -3.53
N ARG A 144 11.76 -7.64 -3.69
CA ARG A 144 11.26 -8.61 -2.72
C ARG A 144 12.18 -9.83 -2.68
N GLN A 145 12.37 -10.38 -1.48
CA GLN A 145 12.94 -11.71 -1.29
C GLN A 145 11.84 -12.77 -1.41
N PHE A 146 12.13 -13.85 -2.13
CA PHE A 146 11.25 -15.00 -2.30
C PHE A 146 11.95 -16.28 -1.88
N ILE A 147 11.21 -17.16 -1.21
CA ILE A 147 11.71 -18.49 -0.83
C ILE A 147 10.78 -19.57 -1.39
N TYR A 148 11.37 -20.58 -2.02
CA TYR A 148 10.59 -21.68 -2.58
C TYR A 148 10.06 -22.58 -1.46
N SER A 149 8.82 -23.04 -1.57
CA SER A 149 8.12 -23.76 -0.50
C SER A 149 8.83 -25.05 -0.08
N LEU A 150 9.49 -25.76 -1.01
CA LEU A 150 10.27 -26.96 -0.68
C LEU A 150 11.58 -26.64 0.06
N ASP A 151 12.19 -25.49 -0.20
CA ASP A 151 13.39 -25.06 0.52
C ASP A 151 13.03 -24.62 1.93
N LEU A 152 11.95 -23.84 2.07
CA LEU A 152 11.39 -23.51 3.38
C LEU A 152 11.02 -24.78 4.17
N ALA A 153 10.43 -25.79 3.54
CA ALA A 153 10.09 -27.05 4.20
C ALA A 153 11.34 -27.78 4.74
N ARG A 154 12.44 -27.80 3.99
CA ARG A 154 13.72 -28.37 4.46
C ARG A 154 14.26 -27.61 5.67
N LEU A 155 14.21 -26.29 5.63
CA LEU A 155 14.64 -25.43 6.73
C LEU A 155 13.75 -25.61 7.96
N PHE A 156 12.42 -25.76 7.80
CA PHE A 156 11.51 -26.05 8.90
C PHE A 156 11.86 -27.35 9.63
N VAL A 157 12.20 -28.41 8.88
CA VAL A 157 12.61 -29.70 9.46
C VAL A 157 13.93 -29.54 10.22
N TRP A 158 14.87 -28.76 9.68
CA TRP A 158 16.11 -28.44 10.38
C TRP A 158 15.86 -27.64 11.67
N VAL A 159 15.03 -26.59 11.63
CA VAL A 159 14.67 -25.80 12.82
C VAL A 159 14.04 -26.69 13.88
N LEU A 160 13.14 -27.60 13.50
CA LEU A 160 12.52 -28.54 14.42
C LEU A 160 13.55 -29.46 15.10
N ARG A 161 14.57 -29.93 14.38
CA ARG A 161 15.56 -30.87 14.91
C ARG A 161 16.70 -30.21 15.68
N GLU A 162 17.22 -29.10 15.16
CA GLU A 162 18.53 -28.57 15.56
C GLU A 162 18.47 -27.20 16.23
N TYR A 163 17.53 -26.33 15.85
CA TYR A 163 17.49 -24.95 16.36
C TYR A 163 16.92 -24.89 17.78
N THR A 164 17.72 -24.49 18.77
CA THR A 164 17.34 -24.58 20.19
C THR A 164 16.88 -23.29 20.83
N GLU A 165 16.99 -22.16 20.15
CA GLU A 165 16.68 -20.84 20.70
C GLU A 165 15.17 -20.57 20.72
N VAL A 166 14.74 -19.74 21.67
CA VAL A 166 13.34 -19.30 21.82
C VAL A 166 13.05 -18.16 20.85
N GLU A 167 14.07 -17.33 20.65
CA GLU A 167 14.14 -16.25 19.70
C GLU A 167 13.82 -16.78 18.29
N PRO A 168 13.03 -16.02 17.50
CA PRO A 168 12.72 -16.43 16.14
C PRO A 168 13.99 -16.50 15.28
N ILE A 169 13.89 -17.15 14.13
CA ILE A 169 14.94 -17.15 13.08
C ILE A 169 14.34 -16.79 11.72
N ILE A 170 14.97 -15.87 10.99
CA ILE A 170 14.59 -15.51 9.63
C ILE A 170 15.02 -16.62 8.68
N LEU A 171 14.07 -17.12 7.89
CA LEU A 171 14.33 -18.11 6.83
C LEU A 171 14.09 -17.44 5.47
N SER A 172 15.13 -16.80 4.96
CA SER A 172 15.12 -16.05 3.70
C SER A 172 16.36 -16.36 2.87
N VAL A 173 16.34 -15.88 1.63
CA VAL A 173 17.55 -15.71 0.81
C VAL A 173 18.35 -14.50 1.34
N ASP A 174 19.56 -14.30 0.82
CA ASP A 174 20.37 -13.15 1.19
C ASP A 174 19.76 -11.84 0.67
N GLU A 175 20.14 -10.70 1.26
CA GLU A 175 19.70 -9.37 0.79
C GLU A 175 20.11 -9.10 -0.67
N ALA A 176 21.26 -9.63 -1.07
CA ALA A 176 21.77 -9.51 -2.44
C ALA A 176 20.89 -10.26 -3.47
N ASP A 177 20.04 -11.18 -3.01
CA ASP A 177 19.12 -11.97 -3.84
C ASP A 177 17.70 -11.37 -3.88
N GLU A 178 17.52 -10.12 -3.43
CA GLU A 178 16.29 -9.38 -3.69
C GLU A 178 16.06 -9.20 -5.19
N VAL A 179 14.86 -9.54 -5.65
CA VAL A 179 14.49 -9.44 -7.07
C VAL A 179 13.36 -8.44 -7.28
N PRO A 180 13.41 -7.62 -8.37
CA PRO A 180 12.29 -6.80 -8.78
C PRO A 180 11.08 -7.66 -9.17
N ILE A 181 9.86 -7.19 -8.88
CA ILE A 181 8.64 -7.85 -9.35
C ILE A 181 8.60 -8.00 -10.89
N GLY A 182 9.20 -7.05 -11.62
CA GLY A 182 9.35 -7.14 -13.08
C GLY A 182 10.14 -8.38 -13.51
N ASP A 183 11.27 -8.66 -12.85
CA ASP A 183 12.12 -9.81 -13.16
C ASP A 183 11.42 -11.13 -12.82
N VAL A 184 10.68 -11.16 -11.71
CA VAL A 184 9.81 -12.30 -11.34
C VAL A 184 8.76 -12.54 -12.42
N ALA A 185 8.08 -11.50 -12.88
CA ALA A 185 7.10 -11.61 -13.96
C ALA A 185 7.75 -12.15 -15.25
N GLN A 186 8.94 -11.67 -15.61
CA GLN A 186 9.67 -12.16 -16.79
C GLN A 186 10.05 -13.64 -16.65
N ALA A 187 10.50 -14.07 -15.47
CA ALA A 187 10.81 -15.47 -15.21
C ALA A 187 9.57 -16.37 -15.38
N ILE A 188 8.41 -15.92 -14.91
CA ILE A 188 7.12 -16.62 -15.09
C ILE A 188 6.74 -16.67 -16.57
N LEU A 189 6.77 -15.54 -17.29
CA LEU A 189 6.41 -15.49 -18.71
C LEU A 189 7.29 -16.40 -19.56
N LYS A 190 8.60 -16.43 -19.26
CA LYS A 190 9.55 -17.36 -19.87
C LYS A 190 9.18 -18.82 -19.59
N ALA A 191 8.83 -19.16 -18.34
CA ALA A 191 8.41 -20.52 -17.98
C ALA A 191 7.09 -20.94 -18.68
N PHE A 192 6.25 -19.98 -19.05
CA PHE A 192 5.02 -20.21 -19.80
C PHE A 192 5.22 -20.15 -21.32
N ASP A 193 6.43 -19.90 -21.85
CA ASP A 193 6.68 -19.62 -23.28
C ASP A 193 5.70 -18.56 -23.84
N PHE A 194 5.40 -17.53 -23.06
CA PHE A 194 4.45 -16.49 -23.45
C PHE A 194 5.06 -15.51 -24.45
N GLN A 195 4.35 -15.24 -25.55
CA GLN A 195 4.81 -14.39 -26.67
C GLN A 195 3.93 -13.14 -26.89
N GLY A 196 2.93 -12.92 -26.03
CA GLY A 196 2.04 -11.77 -26.14
C GLY A 196 2.64 -10.51 -25.51
N ASP A 197 1.90 -9.40 -25.64
CA ASP A 197 2.34 -8.11 -25.11
C ASP A 197 2.37 -8.09 -23.57
N VAL A 198 3.39 -7.45 -23.01
CA VAL A 198 3.53 -7.21 -21.57
C VAL A 198 3.26 -5.74 -21.30
N ILE A 199 2.23 -5.45 -20.51
CA ILE A 199 1.79 -4.09 -20.19
C ILE A 199 2.01 -3.82 -18.71
N TYR A 200 2.72 -2.74 -18.42
CA TYR A 200 2.84 -2.21 -17.06
C TYR A 200 1.71 -1.21 -16.81
N LEU A 201 0.79 -1.59 -15.93
CA LEU A 201 -0.29 -0.74 -15.46
C LEU A 201 0.22 0.12 -14.30
N THR A 202 1.03 1.13 -14.63
CA THR A 202 1.64 2.06 -13.65
C THR A 202 0.62 2.95 -12.94
N ASP A 203 -0.54 3.14 -13.56
CA ASP A 203 -1.74 3.76 -13.02
C ASP A 203 -2.43 2.95 -11.90
N LYS A 204 -2.10 1.66 -11.78
CA LYS A 204 -2.45 0.81 -10.64
C LYS A 204 -1.36 0.82 -9.56
N ALA A 205 -0.30 1.63 -9.70
CA ALA A 205 0.62 1.95 -8.59
C ALA A 205 0.01 3.05 -7.71
N ASP A 206 -0.59 2.61 -6.60
CA ASP A 206 -0.50 3.08 -5.21
C ASP A 206 -0.30 4.56 -4.81
N ASP A 207 -0.61 5.54 -5.66
CA ASP A 207 -0.76 6.94 -5.20
C ASP A 207 -2.10 7.55 -5.62
N HIS A 208 -3.17 7.15 -4.93
CA HIS A 208 -4.49 7.74 -5.10
C HIS A 208 -5.17 8.04 -3.77
N ARG A 209 -6.04 9.07 -3.75
CA ARG A 209 -6.80 9.51 -2.56
C ARG A 209 -8.17 8.80 -2.39
N GLY A 210 -8.46 7.79 -3.22
CA GLY A 210 -9.69 6.98 -3.12
C GLY A 210 -9.47 5.51 -3.50
N THR A 211 -10.43 4.85 -4.14
CA THR A 211 -10.32 3.49 -4.71
C THR A 211 -11.10 3.43 -6.03
N PRO A 212 -10.99 2.36 -6.85
CA PRO A 212 -11.84 2.21 -8.02
C PRO A 212 -13.35 2.24 -7.71
N GLN A 213 -13.76 1.79 -6.51
CA GLN A 213 -15.16 1.76 -6.07
C GLN A 213 -15.62 3.07 -5.39
N SER A 214 -14.68 3.83 -4.82
CA SER A 214 -14.92 5.10 -4.13
C SER A 214 -13.80 6.08 -4.52
N PRO A 215 -13.86 6.65 -5.73
CA PRO A 215 -12.78 7.47 -6.27
C PRO A 215 -12.67 8.78 -5.51
N GLY A 216 -11.44 9.15 -5.13
CA GLY A 216 -11.16 10.42 -4.50
C GLY A 216 -11.21 11.55 -5.54
N ARG A 217 -11.59 12.75 -5.09
CA ARG A 217 -11.57 13.98 -5.88
C ARG A 217 -10.35 14.82 -5.49
N VAL A 218 -9.53 15.16 -6.48
CA VAL A 218 -8.40 16.10 -6.38
C VAL A 218 -8.57 17.23 -7.38
N VAL A 219 -7.78 18.30 -7.26
CA VAL A 219 -7.86 19.45 -8.17
C VAL A 219 -7.50 19.01 -9.59
N ASN A 220 -8.28 19.50 -10.55
CA ASN A 220 -7.99 19.38 -11.98
C ASN A 220 -7.84 20.78 -12.57
N LEU A 221 -6.85 20.98 -13.42
CA LEU A 221 -6.75 22.17 -14.25
C LEU A 221 -7.48 21.90 -15.56
N LEU A 222 -8.56 22.64 -15.81
CA LEU A 222 -9.36 22.49 -17.01
C LEU A 222 -9.13 23.66 -17.95
N GLU A 223 -8.80 23.35 -19.19
CA GLU A 223 -8.77 24.34 -20.26
C GLU A 223 -10.19 24.84 -20.55
N VAL A 224 -10.32 26.15 -20.70
CA VAL A 224 -11.57 26.84 -21.02
C VAL A 224 -11.28 27.87 -22.11
N ASP A 225 -12.17 27.99 -23.10
CA ASP A 225 -12.09 28.98 -24.19
C ASP A 225 -12.47 30.39 -23.70
N GLN A 226 -11.82 30.84 -22.61
CA GLN A 226 -12.03 32.12 -21.94
C GLN A 226 -10.67 32.65 -21.46
N PRO A 227 -9.96 33.44 -22.27
CA PRO A 227 -8.60 33.90 -21.97
C PRO A 227 -8.50 34.80 -20.73
N GLU A 228 -9.63 35.31 -20.22
CA GLU A 228 -9.71 36.10 -18.98
C GLU A 228 -9.74 35.24 -17.71
N LYS A 229 -9.97 33.93 -17.83
CA LYS A 229 -9.97 33.01 -16.70
C LYS A 229 -8.54 32.69 -16.29
N LYS A 230 -8.26 32.83 -15.00
CA LYS A 230 -6.97 32.52 -14.40
C LYS A 230 -7.14 31.61 -13.19
N VAL A 231 -6.11 30.84 -12.92
CA VAL A 231 -5.98 30.03 -11.71
C VAL A 231 -4.76 30.51 -10.94
N TRP A 232 -4.78 30.39 -9.63
CA TRP A 232 -3.62 30.67 -8.79
C TRP A 232 -2.93 29.37 -8.39
N GLY A 233 -1.61 29.45 -8.22
CA GLY A 233 -0.79 28.32 -7.82
C GLY A 233 0.63 28.75 -7.47
N VAL A 234 1.47 27.77 -7.15
CA VAL A 234 2.89 27.95 -6.86
C VAL A 234 3.70 27.22 -7.94
N ALA A 235 4.65 27.93 -8.54
CA ALA A 235 5.67 27.33 -9.38
C ALA A 235 6.93 27.08 -8.55
N TYR A 236 7.53 25.90 -8.72
CA TYR A 236 8.80 25.55 -8.10
C TYR A 236 9.91 25.66 -9.13
N GLU A 237 10.96 26.41 -8.81
CA GLU A 237 12.17 26.46 -9.62
C GLU A 237 13.03 25.23 -9.29
N ILE A 238 13.46 24.53 -10.34
CA ILE A 238 14.24 23.30 -10.25
C ILE A 238 15.52 23.55 -11.04
N ASP A 239 16.66 23.15 -10.47
CA ASP A 239 17.95 23.22 -11.16
C ASP A 239 17.88 22.47 -12.50
N GLU A 240 18.36 23.10 -13.56
CA GLU A 240 18.25 22.59 -14.94
C GLU A 240 18.97 21.24 -15.10
N THR A 241 20.09 21.06 -14.39
CA THR A 241 20.84 19.80 -14.41
C THR A 241 20.03 18.69 -13.73
N LEU A 242 19.48 18.96 -12.55
CA LEU A 242 18.62 18.00 -11.83
C LEU A 242 17.34 17.67 -12.61
N TRP A 243 16.79 18.67 -13.31
CA TRP A 243 15.62 18.52 -14.15
C TRP A 243 15.84 17.48 -15.24
N GLU A 244 16.87 17.65 -16.07
CA GLU A 244 17.14 16.74 -17.20
C GLU A 244 17.68 15.37 -16.74
N GLU A 245 18.51 15.32 -15.70
CA GLU A 245 19.10 14.05 -15.24
C GLU A 245 18.11 13.16 -14.48
N SER A 246 17.18 13.73 -13.73
CA SER A 246 16.39 12.97 -12.75
C SER A 246 14.92 13.36 -12.62
N VAL A 247 14.61 14.65 -12.40
CA VAL A 247 13.26 15.06 -11.97
C VAL A 247 12.25 14.88 -13.09
N LYS A 248 12.58 15.29 -14.31
CA LYS A 248 11.73 15.11 -15.49
C LYS A 248 11.40 13.64 -15.70
N LYS A 249 12.41 12.77 -15.66
CA LYS A 249 12.22 11.31 -15.81
C LYS A 249 11.32 10.71 -14.73
N GLN A 250 11.40 11.22 -13.50
CA GLN A 250 10.52 10.76 -12.40
C GLN A 250 9.09 11.28 -12.57
N LEU A 251 8.90 12.54 -12.92
CA LEU A 251 7.59 13.13 -13.18
C LEU A 251 6.94 12.49 -14.40
N ASP A 252 7.65 12.41 -15.53
CA ASP A 252 7.20 11.70 -16.74
C ASP A 252 6.84 10.24 -16.44
N HIS A 253 7.49 9.61 -15.46
CA HIS A 253 7.18 8.25 -15.04
C HIS A 253 5.95 8.16 -14.14
N ARG A 254 5.79 9.08 -13.19
CA ARG A 254 4.63 9.18 -12.31
C ARG A 254 3.35 9.47 -13.10
N GLU A 255 3.46 10.35 -14.10
CA GLU A 255 2.34 10.92 -14.82
C GLU A 255 1.95 10.12 -16.09
N LYS A 256 2.60 8.97 -16.36
CA LYS A 256 2.26 8.03 -17.47
C LYS A 256 0.83 7.50 -17.44
N GLY A 257 0.09 7.75 -16.36
CA GLY A 257 -1.31 7.36 -16.17
C GLY A 257 -2.33 8.07 -17.08
N GLY A 258 -1.89 9.02 -17.90
CA GLY A 258 -2.74 9.75 -18.85
C GLY A 258 -2.71 11.28 -18.70
N TYR A 259 -1.78 11.81 -17.91
CA TYR A 259 -1.58 13.26 -17.79
C TYR A 259 -0.78 13.76 -19.00
N THR A 260 -1.13 14.96 -19.47
CA THR A 260 -0.48 15.62 -20.60
C THR A 260 0.46 16.71 -20.10
N GLN A 261 1.65 16.76 -20.68
CA GLN A 261 2.59 17.85 -20.41
C GLN A 261 2.17 19.09 -21.20
N LYS A 262 1.98 20.22 -20.52
CA LYS A 262 1.73 21.52 -21.14
C LYS A 262 2.76 22.53 -20.67
N ASN A 263 3.19 23.40 -21.57
CA ASN A 263 4.01 24.55 -21.21
C ASN A 263 3.11 25.79 -21.20
N GLU A 264 3.04 26.46 -20.06
CA GLU A 264 2.20 27.64 -19.86
C GLU A 264 3.03 28.77 -19.28
N LEU A 265 2.54 30.00 -19.44
CA LEU A 265 3.20 31.17 -18.88
C LEU A 265 2.70 31.40 -17.46
N PHE A 266 3.60 31.33 -16.49
CA PHE A 266 3.35 31.69 -15.10
C PHE A 266 3.56 33.18 -14.90
N TYR A 267 2.58 33.82 -14.26
CA TYR A 267 2.62 35.24 -13.94
C TYR A 267 2.82 35.40 -12.43
N PRO A 268 4.01 35.83 -11.97
CA PRO A 268 4.28 36.02 -10.55
C PRO A 268 3.30 37.00 -9.91
N ARG A 269 3.02 36.79 -8.61
CA ARG A 269 2.18 37.70 -7.82
C ARG A 269 2.84 39.08 -7.67
N ASP A 270 4.16 39.09 -7.53
CA ASP A 270 4.95 40.32 -7.59
C ASP A 270 5.05 40.77 -9.05
N LYS A 271 4.43 41.90 -9.36
CA LYS A 271 4.39 42.47 -10.73
C LYS A 271 5.74 43.01 -11.19
N THR A 272 6.74 43.07 -10.32
CA THR A 272 8.10 43.45 -10.68
C THR A 272 8.90 42.28 -11.25
N GLU A 273 8.47 41.04 -11.04
CA GLU A 273 9.07 39.86 -11.63
C GLU A 273 8.53 39.59 -13.04
N GLU A 274 9.43 39.15 -13.93
CA GLU A 274 9.04 38.73 -15.27
C GLU A 274 8.29 37.40 -15.25
N SER A 275 7.35 37.25 -16.20
CA SER A 275 6.64 35.99 -16.40
C SER A 275 7.59 34.86 -16.83
N LYS A 276 7.40 33.66 -16.27
CA LYS A 276 8.28 32.51 -16.50
C LYS A 276 7.51 31.38 -17.18
N ASN A 277 8.15 30.66 -18.10
CA ASN A 277 7.56 29.43 -18.64
C ASN A 277 7.58 28.35 -17.56
N VAL A 278 6.46 27.66 -17.39
CA VAL A 278 6.33 26.53 -16.47
C VAL A 278 5.82 25.30 -17.21
N THR A 279 6.32 24.15 -16.82
CA THR A 279 5.81 22.86 -17.28
C THR A 279 4.76 22.37 -16.29
N LEU A 280 3.57 22.06 -16.80
CA LEU A 280 2.44 21.50 -16.07
C LEU A 280 2.17 20.06 -16.53
N TYR A 281 1.80 19.20 -15.59
CA TYR A 281 1.24 17.87 -15.89
C TYR A 281 -0.25 17.91 -15.58
N ILE A 282 -1.09 17.78 -16.60
CA ILE A 282 -2.53 18.01 -16.50
C ILE A 282 -3.30 16.78 -16.97
N GLY A 283 -4.16 16.25 -16.11
CA GLY A 283 -5.19 15.30 -16.49
C GLY A 283 -6.32 16.05 -17.19
N ASP A 284 -6.52 15.78 -18.48
CA ASP A 284 -7.58 16.43 -19.24
C ASP A 284 -8.95 15.75 -19.05
N ARG A 285 -9.99 16.26 -19.71
CA ARG A 285 -11.35 15.71 -19.63
C ARG A 285 -11.49 14.31 -20.24
N THR A 286 -10.51 13.87 -21.02
CA THR A 286 -10.46 12.54 -21.62
C THR A 286 -9.81 11.51 -20.69
N HIS A 287 -9.20 11.97 -19.59
CA HIS A 287 -8.63 11.11 -18.59
C HIS A 287 -9.70 10.20 -17.97
N ARG A 288 -9.47 8.89 -17.98
CA ARG A 288 -10.45 7.89 -17.51
C ARG A 288 -10.87 8.04 -16.04
N GLN A 289 -10.08 8.77 -15.23
CA GLN A 289 -10.37 9.05 -13.82
C GLN A 289 -11.02 10.43 -13.61
N TYR A 290 -11.30 11.18 -14.68
CA TYR A 290 -12.01 12.44 -14.59
C TYR A 290 -13.45 12.20 -14.15
N ALA A 291 -13.76 12.52 -12.89
CA ALA A 291 -15.09 12.33 -12.32
C ALA A 291 -16.14 13.34 -12.82
N GLY A 292 -15.74 14.34 -13.59
CA GLY A 292 -16.63 15.40 -14.07
C GLY A 292 -17.11 16.37 -13.00
N PRO A 293 -17.84 17.42 -13.42
CA PRO A 293 -18.54 18.31 -12.51
C PRO A 293 -19.66 17.56 -11.76
N ASP A 294 -19.94 17.97 -10.54
CA ASP A 294 -20.94 17.33 -9.67
C ASP A 294 -21.48 18.35 -8.65
N THR A 295 -22.51 17.99 -7.89
CA THR A 295 -23.09 18.88 -6.87
C THR A 295 -22.17 18.99 -5.66
N LEU A 296 -22.23 20.12 -4.95
CA LEU A 296 -21.45 20.34 -3.72
C LEU A 296 -21.71 19.23 -2.67
N GLU A 297 -22.95 18.77 -2.59
CA GLU A 297 -23.38 17.68 -1.71
C GLU A 297 -22.70 16.35 -2.09
N ASN A 298 -22.78 15.93 -3.36
CA ASN A 298 -22.15 14.70 -3.82
C ASN A 298 -20.62 14.76 -3.71
N MET A 299 -20.03 15.91 -4.04
CA MET A 299 -18.58 16.10 -3.94
C MET A 299 -18.12 16.02 -2.48
N SER A 300 -18.80 16.71 -1.56
CA SER A 300 -18.43 16.69 -0.15
C SER A 300 -18.61 15.31 0.47
N GLN A 301 -19.68 14.58 0.13
CA GLN A 301 -19.87 13.20 0.57
C GLN A 301 -18.79 12.25 0.02
N THR A 302 -18.44 12.40 -1.26
CA THR A 302 -17.37 11.62 -1.90
C THR A 302 -16.02 11.88 -1.21
N ILE A 303 -15.66 13.15 -1.04
CA ILE A 303 -14.39 13.54 -0.40
C ILE A 303 -14.32 13.08 1.06
N PHE A 304 -15.44 13.15 1.78
CA PHE A 304 -15.49 12.73 3.18
C PHE A 304 -15.29 11.21 3.33
N THR A 305 -15.88 10.41 2.42
CA THR A 305 -15.88 8.94 2.51
C THR A 305 -14.70 8.27 1.81
N SER A 306 -14.09 8.92 0.83
CA SER A 306 -13.01 8.32 0.02
C SER A 306 -11.69 8.27 0.80
N ILE A 307 -11.07 7.09 0.80
CA ILE A 307 -9.74 6.84 1.37
C ILE A 307 -8.96 5.99 0.37
N GLY A 308 -7.75 6.43 0.03
CA GLY A 308 -6.84 5.66 -0.81
C GLY A 308 -5.47 5.44 -0.18
N PRO A 309 -4.53 4.81 -0.90
CA PRO A 309 -3.16 4.56 -0.46
C PRO A 309 -2.43 5.81 0.02
N SER A 310 -2.71 6.98 -0.57
CA SER A 310 -2.12 8.26 -0.15
C SER A 310 -2.85 8.91 1.05
N GLY A 311 -3.77 8.20 1.71
CA GLY A 311 -4.53 8.66 2.86
C GLY A 311 -5.95 9.15 2.53
N PRO A 312 -6.68 9.68 3.53
CA PRO A 312 -8.04 10.18 3.36
C PRO A 312 -8.13 11.34 2.37
N ASN A 313 -9.17 11.38 1.55
CA ASN A 313 -9.35 12.46 0.58
C ASN A 313 -9.64 13.80 1.25
N LYS A 314 -10.39 13.82 2.36
CA LYS A 314 -10.66 15.03 3.15
C LYS A 314 -9.39 15.75 3.61
N GLU A 315 -8.32 15.02 3.91
CA GLU A 315 -7.06 15.62 4.33
C GLU A 315 -6.42 16.44 3.20
N TYR A 316 -6.50 15.93 1.96
CA TYR A 316 -6.07 16.68 0.78
C TYR A 316 -6.87 17.98 0.63
N LEU A 317 -8.20 17.94 0.78
CA LEU A 317 -9.05 19.12 0.71
C LEU A 317 -8.67 20.16 1.77
N TYR A 318 -8.47 19.73 3.03
CA TYR A 318 -8.12 20.64 4.13
C TYR A 318 -6.74 21.27 3.93
N ASN A 319 -5.75 20.50 3.50
CA ASN A 319 -4.41 21.02 3.21
C ASN A 319 -4.44 22.01 2.04
N LEU A 320 -5.20 21.71 0.99
CA LEU A 320 -5.39 22.60 -0.14
C LEU A 320 -6.08 23.90 0.27
N ALA A 321 -7.21 23.82 0.98
CA ALA A 321 -7.94 25.00 1.44
C ALA A 321 -7.09 25.85 2.39
N LYS A 322 -6.28 25.23 3.25
CA LYS A 322 -5.31 25.94 4.09
C LYS A 322 -4.32 26.76 3.26
N VAL A 323 -3.69 26.16 2.25
CA VAL A 323 -2.70 26.84 1.39
C VAL A 323 -3.38 27.92 0.53
N MET A 324 -4.57 27.63 -0.01
CA MET A 324 -5.27 28.55 -0.90
C MET A 324 -5.79 29.79 -0.19
N ARG A 325 -6.03 29.77 1.12
CA ARG A 325 -6.32 31.00 1.89
C ARG A 325 -5.20 32.05 1.78
N ASP A 326 -3.95 31.63 1.66
CA ASP A 326 -2.79 32.53 1.54
C ASP A 326 -2.55 32.97 0.09
N ILE A 327 -2.84 32.08 -0.86
CA ILE A 327 -2.59 32.27 -2.29
C ILE A 327 -3.75 33.00 -2.98
N ASP A 328 -4.97 32.48 -2.85
CA ASP A 328 -6.21 33.05 -3.39
C ASP A 328 -7.38 32.90 -2.40
N PRO A 329 -7.54 33.87 -1.47
CA PRO A 329 -8.64 33.84 -0.51
C PRO A 329 -10.02 34.04 -1.15
N SER A 330 -10.11 34.25 -2.47
CA SER A 330 -11.37 34.45 -3.19
C SER A 330 -11.95 33.18 -3.81
N ASP A 331 -11.31 32.02 -3.68
CA ASP A 331 -11.81 30.73 -4.17
C ASP A 331 -13.01 30.23 -3.35
N LYS A 332 -14.17 30.83 -3.62
CA LYS A 332 -15.42 30.54 -2.93
C LYS A 332 -15.82 29.07 -3.03
N HIS A 333 -15.57 28.44 -4.17
CA HIS A 333 -15.98 27.05 -4.40
C HIS A 333 -15.20 26.09 -3.49
N LEU A 334 -13.88 26.26 -3.40
CA LEU A 334 -13.03 25.44 -2.55
C LEU A 334 -13.42 25.55 -1.07
N PHE A 335 -13.69 26.77 -0.59
CA PHE A 335 -14.07 26.99 0.82
C PHE A 335 -15.48 26.51 1.15
N GLU A 336 -16.44 26.66 0.23
CA GLU A 336 -17.77 26.05 0.39
C GLU A 336 -17.70 24.52 0.45
N LEU A 337 -16.80 23.91 -0.34
CA LEU A 337 -16.59 22.46 -0.34
C LEU A 337 -15.94 21.98 0.97
N GLU A 338 -14.95 22.71 1.48
CA GLU A 338 -14.34 22.46 2.79
C GLU A 338 -15.39 22.55 3.92
N GLU A 339 -16.21 23.59 3.95
CA GLU A 339 -17.27 23.76 4.94
C GLU A 339 -18.29 22.61 4.89
N ALA A 340 -18.69 22.17 3.70
CA ALA A 340 -19.60 21.06 3.52
C ALA A 340 -19.01 19.75 4.08
N VAL A 341 -17.74 19.45 3.81
CA VAL A 341 -17.05 18.26 4.36
C VAL A 341 -16.94 18.34 5.89
N LEU A 342 -16.61 19.50 6.45
CA LEU A 342 -16.56 19.72 7.90
C LEU A 342 -17.94 19.55 8.57
N ALA A 343 -19.03 19.93 7.90
CA ALA A 343 -20.39 19.75 8.40
C ALA A 343 -20.77 18.26 8.50
N ILE A 344 -20.39 17.45 7.49
CA ILE A 344 -20.56 15.99 7.51
C ILE A 344 -19.79 15.39 8.70
N GLU A 345 -18.53 15.78 8.87
CA GLU A 345 -17.66 15.29 9.94
C GLU A 345 -18.20 15.57 11.35
N LYS A 346 -18.71 16.79 11.58
CA LYS A 346 -19.35 17.18 12.84
C LYS A 346 -20.61 16.37 13.12
N THR A 347 -21.44 16.16 12.09
CA THR A 347 -22.69 15.39 12.21
C THR A 347 -22.40 13.94 12.57
N GLN A 348 -21.43 13.31 11.91
CA GLN A 348 -21.02 11.93 12.19
C GLN A 348 -20.45 11.77 13.61
N THR A 349 -19.56 12.68 14.01
CA THR A 349 -18.99 12.69 15.38
C THR A 349 -20.09 12.82 16.45
N SER A 350 -21.15 13.59 16.16
CA SER A 350 -22.28 13.76 17.09
C SER A 350 -23.16 12.52 17.20
N LEU A 351 -23.35 11.78 16.10
CA LEU A 351 -24.07 10.52 16.05
C LEU A 351 -23.30 9.43 16.81
N ASP A 352 -22.00 9.33 16.57
CA ASP A 352 -21.13 8.35 17.24
C ASP A 352 -21.13 8.56 18.77
N ARG A 353 -21.08 9.82 19.24
CA ARG A 353 -21.19 10.15 20.67
C ARG A 353 -22.55 9.78 21.27
N ARG A 354 -23.65 9.93 20.51
CA ARG A 354 -24.99 9.57 20.98
C ARG A 354 -25.16 8.05 21.08
N LEU A 355 -24.62 7.30 20.13
CA LEU A 355 -24.63 5.83 20.15
C LEU A 355 -23.85 5.29 21.35
N ILE A 356 -22.66 5.84 21.62
CA ILE A 356 -21.84 5.47 22.80
C ILE A 356 -22.56 5.79 24.12
N SER A 357 -23.35 6.87 24.19
CA SER A 357 -24.11 7.24 25.39
C SER A 357 -25.40 6.43 25.63
N GLN A 358 -25.86 5.66 24.64
CA GLN A 358 -27.03 4.77 24.76
C GLN A 358 -26.64 3.32 25.10
N GLU A 359 -25.35 2.99 25.03
CA GLU A 359 -24.78 1.68 25.40
C GLU A 359 -24.13 1.68 26.80
N GLN A 360 -24.15 2.81 27.52
CA GLN A 360 -23.84 2.95 28.95
C GLN A 360 -25.12 3.16 29.75
#